data_AF-K1YHI5-F1
#
_entry.id   AF-K1YHI5-F1
#
_cell.length_a   1.000
_cell.length_b   1.000
_cell.length_c   1.000
_cell.angle_alpha   90.00
_cell.angle_beta   90.00
_cell.angle_gamma   90.00
#
_symmetry.space_group_name_H-M   'P 1'
#
loop_
_entity.id
_entity.type
_entity.pdbx_description
1 polymer ?
#
loop_
_entity_poly.entity_id
_entity_poly.type
_entity_poly.pdbx_seq_one_letter_code
_entity_poly.pdbx_strand_id
1 'polypeptide(L)'
;MVEQAFLDFKLQREFNVKAGIMLVPLGATNLYHEPTNFNSTERPELDRYLIPSTWREMGVGIHGALGDRVDYQLMVMNGLDGTEFSAKNGIREGRQNMNKDLNRNKAVTGRLEVRPATNLYTNLSFYTANSAKDG
;
A
#
# COMPACT_ATOMS: atom_id res chain seq x y z
N MET A 1 -7.55 -18.00 -0.17
CA MET A 1 -7.28 -16.70 0.49
C MET A 1 -7.69 -15.62 -0.49
N VAL A 2 -8.48 -14.62 -0.08
CA VAL A 2 -8.77 -13.47 -0.94
C VAL A 2 -7.60 -12.49 -0.79
N GLU A 3 -6.84 -12.26 -1.86
CA GLU A 3 -5.69 -11.34 -1.83
C GLU A 3 -6.14 -9.88 -1.92
N GLN A 4 -7.20 -9.61 -2.68
CA GLN A 4 -7.84 -8.30 -2.83
C GLN A 4 -9.34 -8.48 -3.06
N ALA A 5 -10.14 -7.59 -2.48
CA ALA A 5 -11.57 -7.50 -2.74
C ALA A 5 -12.03 -6.07 -2.46
N PHE A 6 -12.30 -5.32 -3.52
CA PHE A 6 -12.67 -3.92 -3.44
C PHE A 6 -13.70 -3.57 -4.51
N LEU A 7 -14.43 -2.48 -4.25
CA LEU A 7 -15.26 -1.78 -5.21
C LEU A 7 -14.49 -0.56 -5.70
N ASP A 8 -14.43 -0.36 -7.02
CA ASP A 8 -13.80 0.80 -7.66
C ASP A 8 -14.84 1.60 -8.44
N PHE A 9 -15.15 2.79 -7.93
CA PHE A 9 -16.07 3.73 -8.52
C PHE A 9 -15.30 4.66 -9.45
N LYS A 10 -15.45 4.41 -10.75
CA LYS A 10 -14.81 5.20 -11.79
C LYS A 10 -15.65 6.42 -12.14
N LEU A 11 -15.22 7.59 -11.67
CA LEU A 11 -15.94 8.85 -11.88
C LEU A 11 -15.36 9.60 -13.07
N GLN A 12 -14.05 9.85 -13.05
CA GLN A 12 -13.30 10.51 -14.12
C GLN A 12 -11.84 10.05 -14.09
N ARG A 13 -11.11 10.28 -15.18
CA ARG A 13 -9.71 9.84 -15.28
C ARG A 13 -8.85 10.40 -14.14
N GLU A 14 -9.11 11.64 -13.76
CA GLU A 14 -8.37 12.40 -12.77
C GLU A 14 -8.76 12.05 -11.35
N PHE A 15 -9.91 11.42 -11.13
CA PHE A 15 -10.45 11.17 -9.80
C PHE A 15 -11.42 9.98 -9.78
N ASN A 16 -11.05 8.96 -9.03
CA ASN A 16 -11.81 7.73 -8.80
C ASN A 16 -11.73 7.37 -7.33
N VAL A 17 -12.69 6.57 -6.85
CA VAL A 17 -12.78 6.18 -5.44
C VAL A 17 -12.81 4.67 -5.36
N LYS A 18 -11.97 4.08 -4.50
CA LYS A 18 -11.97 2.64 -4.25
C LYS A 18 -12.05 2.33 -2.76
N ALA A 19 -12.78 1.26 -2.42
CA ALA A 19 -12.97 0.83 -1.04
C ALA A 19 -13.03 -0.69 -0.91
N GLY A 20 -12.41 -1.23 0.13
CA GLY A 20 -12.36 -2.66 0.41
C GLY A 20 -10.98 -3.10 0.88
N ILE A 21 -10.68 -4.38 0.66
CA ILE A 21 -9.38 -4.97 0.95
C ILE A 21 -8.47 -4.72 -0.25
N MET A 22 -7.47 -3.88 -0.04
CA MET A 22 -6.57 -3.40 -1.10
C MET A 22 -5.13 -3.53 -0.64
N LEU A 23 -4.20 -3.59 -1.59
CA LEU A 23 -2.78 -3.52 -1.27
C LEU A 23 -2.37 -2.11 -0.88
N VAL A 24 -1.55 -2.01 0.17
CA VAL A 24 -0.93 -0.75 0.60
C VAL A 24 0.02 -0.27 -0.52
N PRO A 25 -0.03 1.00 -0.96
CA PRO A 25 0.63 1.48 -2.16
C PRO A 25 2.08 1.88 -1.91
N LEU A 26 2.77 1.12 -1.06
CA LEU A 26 4.13 1.38 -0.61
C LEU A 26 5.16 0.64 -1.46
N GLY A 27 6.16 1.38 -1.94
CA GLY A 27 7.26 0.80 -2.72
C GLY A 27 6.85 0.43 -4.15
N ALA A 28 7.82 0.40 -5.07
CA ALA A 28 7.56 -0.03 -6.44
C ALA A 28 7.07 -1.48 -6.50
N THR A 29 7.53 -2.33 -5.59
CA THR A 29 7.29 -3.78 -5.59
C THR A 29 5.92 -4.19 -5.04
N ASN A 30 5.26 -3.40 -4.18
CA ASN A 30 4.05 -3.88 -3.50
C ASN A 30 2.76 -3.78 -4.33
N LEU A 31 2.73 -2.99 -5.40
CA LEU A 31 1.59 -2.89 -6.32
C LEU A 31 1.73 -3.79 -7.55
N TYR A 32 2.97 -4.15 -7.93
CA TYR A 32 3.26 -4.93 -9.13
C TYR A 32 3.74 -6.34 -8.74
N HIS A 33 2.83 -7.17 -8.24
CA HIS A 33 3.09 -8.60 -7.96
C HIS A 33 2.88 -9.49 -9.20
N GLU A 34 2.45 -8.93 -10.33
CA GLU A 34 2.28 -9.66 -11.59
C GLU A 34 3.50 -9.45 -12.52
N PRO A 35 4.05 -10.52 -13.11
CA PRO A 35 5.42 -10.57 -13.61
C PRO A 35 5.53 -10.02 -15.04
N THR A 36 5.86 -8.74 -15.19
CA THR A 36 6.46 -8.22 -16.44
C THR A 36 7.59 -7.20 -16.22
N ASN A 37 8.13 -7.02 -15.00
CA ASN A 37 9.17 -5.99 -14.77
C ASN A 37 10.19 -6.30 -13.67
N PHE A 38 10.63 -7.56 -13.53
CA PHE A 38 11.80 -7.89 -12.71
C PHE A 38 12.84 -8.62 -13.56
N ASN A 39 14.06 -8.06 -13.65
CA ASN A 39 15.23 -8.69 -14.28
C ASN A 39 16.13 -9.42 -13.26
N SER A 40 15.66 -9.66 -12.04
CA SER A 40 16.42 -10.32 -10.97
C SER A 40 15.65 -11.49 -10.36
N THR A 41 16.35 -12.58 -10.05
CA THR A 41 15.80 -13.87 -9.58
C THR A 41 15.46 -13.90 -8.09
N GLU A 42 15.90 -12.90 -7.31
CA GLU A 42 15.80 -12.84 -5.85
C GLU A 42 15.23 -11.48 -5.40
N ARG A 43 14.37 -11.49 -4.37
CA ARG A 43 13.79 -10.27 -3.79
C ARG A 43 14.84 -9.52 -2.94
N PRO A 44 15.00 -8.19 -3.07
CA PRO A 44 15.89 -7.42 -2.22
C PRO A 44 15.51 -7.57 -0.73
N GLU A 45 16.50 -7.75 0.16
CA GLU A 45 16.30 -7.90 1.62
C GLU A 45 15.53 -6.71 2.25
N LEU A 46 15.51 -5.54 1.60
CA LEU A 46 14.71 -4.37 1.99
C LEU A 46 13.19 -4.65 1.99
N ASP A 47 12.69 -5.43 1.02
CA ASP A 47 11.27 -5.81 0.86
C ASP A 47 10.84 -6.93 1.85
N ARG A 48 11.82 -7.49 2.58
CA ARG A 48 11.57 -8.54 3.58
C ARG A 48 11.32 -7.98 4.97
N TYR A 49 11.97 -6.86 5.32
CA TYR A 49 11.95 -6.31 6.68
C TYR A 49 11.30 -4.92 6.79
N LEU A 50 11.34 -4.10 5.73
CA LEU A 50 10.92 -2.68 5.79
C LEU A 50 9.59 -2.40 5.08
N ILE A 51 9.40 -2.93 3.87
CA ILE A 51 8.14 -2.85 3.12
C ILE A 51 7.65 -4.28 2.94
N PRO A 52 6.82 -4.79 3.85
CA PRO A 52 6.49 -6.19 3.81
C PRO A 52 5.65 -6.46 2.52
N SER A 53 6.09 -7.40 1.69
CA SER A 53 5.38 -7.81 0.46
C SER A 53 3.99 -8.43 0.76
N THR A 54 3.02 -8.28 -0.13
CA THR A 54 1.60 -8.75 0.04
C THR A 54 0.87 -8.11 1.23
N TRP A 55 1.17 -6.85 1.51
CA TRP A 55 0.49 -6.09 2.55
C TRP A 55 -0.88 -5.63 2.07
N ARG A 56 -1.94 -6.33 2.51
CA ARG A 56 -3.33 -5.93 2.31
C ARG A 56 -3.92 -5.37 3.59
N GLU A 57 -4.73 -4.33 3.45
CA GLU A 57 -5.53 -3.78 4.53
C GLU A 57 -6.91 -3.41 4.02
N MET A 58 -7.90 -3.40 4.93
CA MET A 58 -9.18 -2.80 4.65
C MET A 58 -9.04 -1.28 4.70
N GLY A 59 -9.55 -0.60 3.68
CA GLY A 59 -9.46 0.84 3.58
C GLY A 59 -10.36 1.44 2.51
N VAL A 60 -10.26 2.76 2.38
CA VAL A 60 -10.89 3.57 1.35
C VAL A 60 -9.89 4.59 0.85
N GLY A 61 -9.96 4.94 -0.43
CA GLY A 61 -9.12 6.00 -0.94
C GLY A 61 -9.47 6.44 -2.35
N ILE A 62 -8.70 7.39 -2.81
CA ILE A 62 -8.84 8.04 -4.10
C ILE A 62 -7.63 7.74 -4.98
N HIS A 63 -7.86 7.69 -6.29
CA HIS A 63 -6.80 7.53 -7.28
C HIS A 63 -7.17 8.20 -8.60
N GLY A 64 -6.16 8.56 -9.37
CA GLY A 64 -6.38 9.19 -10.67
C GLY A 64 -5.09 9.50 -11.42
N ALA A 65 -5.26 9.88 -12.68
CA ALA A 65 -4.19 10.29 -13.58
C ALA A 65 -4.34 11.77 -13.93
N LEU A 66 -3.32 12.56 -13.62
CA LEU A 66 -3.22 13.98 -13.98
C LEU A 66 -2.45 14.09 -15.30
N GLY A 67 -3.18 14.12 -16.41
CA GLY A 67 -2.59 14.04 -17.74
C GLY A 67 -1.85 12.71 -17.96
N ASP A 68 -0.96 12.67 -18.93
CA ASP A 68 -0.37 11.40 -19.41
C ASP A 68 0.87 10.95 -18.63
N ARG A 69 1.30 11.74 -17.64
CA ARG A 69 2.62 11.59 -17.01
C ARG A 69 2.58 11.44 -15.50
N VAL A 70 1.44 11.70 -14.85
CA VAL A 70 1.35 11.71 -13.40
C VAL A 70 0.17 10.87 -12.95
N ASP A 71 0.44 9.89 -12.09
CA ASP A 71 -0.57 9.07 -11.45
C ASP A 71 -0.45 9.22 -9.95
N TYR A 72 -1.57 9.27 -9.25
CA TYR A 72 -1.58 9.41 -7.80
C TYR A 72 -2.57 8.48 -7.15
N GLN A 73 -2.28 8.15 -5.89
CA GLN A 73 -3.16 7.38 -5.03
C GLN A 73 -3.00 7.86 -3.59
N LEU A 74 -4.12 8.00 -2.89
CA LEU A 74 -4.15 8.35 -1.48
C LEU A 74 -5.22 7.49 -0.80
N MET A 75 -4.84 6.78 0.26
CA MET A 75 -5.73 5.85 0.95
C MET A 75 -5.64 6.02 2.45
N VAL A 76 -6.78 5.79 3.10
CA VAL A 76 -6.90 5.61 4.54
C VAL A 76 -7.22 4.14 4.79
N MET A 77 -6.42 3.49 5.63
CA MET A 77 -6.49 2.05 5.88
C MET A 77 -6.51 1.76 7.38
N ASN A 78 -6.81 0.53 7.78
CA ASN A 78 -6.91 0.16 9.19
C ASN A 78 -5.59 0.25 9.97
N GLY A 79 -4.45 0.17 9.29
CA GLY A 79 -3.13 0.30 9.89
C GLY A 79 -2.59 -0.96 10.56
N LEU A 80 -1.31 -0.88 10.95
CA LEU A 80 -0.60 -1.97 11.60
C LEU A 80 -0.83 -1.99 13.11
N ASP A 81 -0.86 -3.19 13.67
CA ASP A 81 -0.79 -3.45 15.09
C ASP A 81 0.66 -3.36 15.59
N GLY A 82 0.97 -2.30 16.33
CA GLY A 82 2.32 -2.10 16.88
C GLY A 82 2.70 -3.10 17.98
N THR A 83 1.74 -3.83 18.57
CA THR A 83 2.04 -4.78 19.66
C THR A 83 2.71 -6.06 19.18
N GLU A 84 2.59 -6.36 17.89
CA GLU A 84 3.19 -7.54 17.26
C GLU A 84 4.55 -7.20 16.62
N PHE A 85 5.04 -5.96 16.77
CA PHE A 85 6.36 -5.59 16.27
C PHE A 85 7.46 -6.29 17.07
N SER A 86 8.44 -6.87 16.37
CA SER A 86 9.56 -7.55 17.01
C SER A 86 10.87 -7.29 16.27
N ALA A 87 12.00 -7.29 17.00
CA ALA A 87 13.32 -7.12 16.39
C ALA A 87 13.66 -8.25 15.39
N LYS A 88 13.05 -9.42 15.55
CA LYS A 88 13.27 -10.59 14.68
C LYS A 88 12.45 -10.55 13.40
N ASN A 89 11.20 -10.08 13.46
CA ASN A 89 10.26 -10.14 12.33
C ASN A 89 9.86 -8.75 11.79
N GLY A 90 10.41 -7.67 12.35
CA GLY A 90 10.10 -6.29 11.96
C GLY A 90 8.63 -5.95 12.18
N ILE A 91 8.05 -5.22 11.21
CA ILE A 91 6.66 -4.76 11.22
C ILE A 91 5.68 -5.77 10.61
N ARG A 92 6.17 -6.92 10.10
CA ARG A 92 5.37 -7.86 9.30
C ARG A 92 4.25 -8.50 10.11
N GLU A 93 4.50 -8.81 11.38
CA GLU A 93 3.51 -9.46 12.25
C GLU A 93 2.42 -8.49 12.72
N GLY A 94 2.61 -7.17 12.56
CA GLY A 94 1.57 -6.17 12.84
C GLY A 94 0.42 -6.14 11.83
N ARG A 95 0.41 -7.00 10.82
CA ARG A 95 -0.68 -7.06 9.84
C ARG A 95 -1.95 -7.62 10.49
N GLN A 96 -3.00 -6.81 10.52
CA GLN A 96 -4.28 -7.23 11.09
C GLN A 96 -5.13 -8.00 10.07
N ASN A 97 -5.77 -9.07 10.54
CA ASN A 97 -6.79 -9.81 9.77
C ASN A 97 -8.15 -9.10 9.87
N MET A 98 -9.01 -9.27 8.85
CA MET A 98 -10.33 -8.61 8.71
C MET A 98 -11.25 -8.63 9.95
N ASN A 99 -11.07 -9.58 10.87
CA ASN A 99 -11.94 -9.77 12.05
C ASN A 99 -11.43 -9.11 13.34
N LYS A 100 -10.33 -8.35 13.29
CA LYS A 100 -9.80 -7.62 14.45
C LYS A 100 -9.59 -6.16 14.06
N ASP A 101 -10.61 -5.33 14.24
CA ASP A 101 -10.44 -3.87 14.30
C ASP A 101 -10.17 -3.51 15.77
N LEU A 102 -8.98 -3.88 16.25
CA LEU A 102 -8.59 -3.69 17.66
C LEU A 102 -7.85 -2.37 17.89
N ASN A 103 -7.79 -1.50 16.88
CA ASN A 103 -7.08 -0.24 17.03
C ASN A 103 -7.80 0.90 16.29
N ARG A 104 -8.05 2.01 16.99
CA ARG A 104 -8.66 3.25 16.44
C ARG A 104 -7.68 4.01 15.52
N ASN A 105 -6.72 3.29 14.98
CA ASN A 105 -5.41 3.74 14.56
C ASN A 105 -5.31 3.64 13.04
N LYS A 106 -5.99 4.56 12.37
CA LYS A 106 -6.04 4.57 10.91
C LYS A 106 -4.66 4.93 10.34
N ALA A 107 -4.26 4.18 9.32
CA ALA A 107 -3.10 4.50 8.51
C ALA A 107 -3.50 5.44 7.37
N VAL A 108 -2.61 6.37 7.04
CA VAL A 108 -2.68 7.17 5.82
C VAL A 108 -1.49 6.79 4.96
N THR A 109 -1.76 6.49 3.69
CA THR A 109 -0.73 6.12 2.75
C THR A 109 -1.00 6.76 1.40
N GLY A 110 0.07 7.19 0.75
CA GLY A 110 -0.02 7.83 -0.55
C GLY A 110 1.11 7.39 -1.44
N ARG A 111 0.85 7.51 -2.74
CA ARG A 111 1.80 7.27 -3.81
C ARG A 111 1.61 8.32 -4.90
N LEU A 112 2.73 8.82 -5.40
CA LEU A 112 2.81 9.65 -6.57
C LEU A 112 3.78 9.00 -7.54
N GLU A 113 3.35 8.82 -8.79
CA GLU A 113 4.18 8.33 -9.87
C GLU A 113 4.27 9.42 -10.95
N VAL A 114 5.49 9.69 -11.38
CA VAL A 114 5.81 10.70 -12.40
C VAL A 114 6.66 10.06 -13.47
N ARG A 115 6.29 10.32 -14.73
CA ARG A 115 6.97 9.85 -15.94
C ARG A 115 7.53 11.05 -16.70
N PRO A 116 8.70 11.58 -16.27
CA PRO A 116 9.26 12.80 -16.85
C PRO A 116 9.75 12.63 -18.29
N ALA A 117 10.12 11.41 -18.68
CA ALA A 117 10.52 11.04 -20.03
C ALA A 117 9.98 9.65 -20.39
N THR A 118 9.87 9.36 -21.69
CA THR A 118 9.54 8.02 -22.18
C THR A 118 10.52 7.00 -21.59
N ASN A 119 10.00 5.94 -20.98
CA ASN A 119 10.74 4.87 -20.30
C ASN A 119 11.43 5.24 -18.97
N LEU A 120 11.17 6.43 -18.41
CA LEU A 120 11.59 6.76 -17.04
C LEU A 120 10.37 6.82 -16.12
N TYR A 121 10.31 5.88 -15.19
CA TYR A 121 9.27 5.81 -14.15
C TYR A 121 9.90 6.19 -12.81
N THR A 122 9.32 7.17 -12.12
CA THR A 122 9.77 7.60 -10.80
C THR A 122 8.58 7.64 -9.87
N ASN A 123 8.70 7.03 -8.70
CA ASN A 123 7.59 6.81 -7.80
C ASN A 123 8.02 7.17 -6.38
N LEU A 124 7.21 7.99 -5.72
CA LEU A 124 7.34 8.35 -4.32
C LEU A 124 6.14 7.78 -3.57
N SER A 125 6.37 7.09 -2.46
CA SER A 125 5.29 6.59 -1.61
C SER A 125 5.60 6.79 -0.13
N PHE A 126 4.56 6.97 0.66
CA PHE A 126 4.65 7.12 2.11
C PHE A 126 3.55 6.32 2.80
N TYR A 127 3.81 5.96 4.05
CA TYR A 127 2.83 5.37 4.94
C TYR A 127 3.09 5.90 6.33
N THR A 128 2.02 6.31 6.98
CA THR A 128 2.03 6.73 8.37
C THR A 128 0.83 6.11 9.05
N ALA A 129 1.05 5.55 10.24
CA ALA A 129 0.01 5.04 11.08
C ALA A 129 0.38 5.38 12.52
N ASN A 130 -0.60 5.79 13.31
CA ASN A 130 -0.46 5.67 14.75
C ASN A 130 -0.63 4.17 15.05
N SER A 131 0.37 3.52 15.64
CA SER A 131 0.29 2.09 16.00
C SER A 131 0.44 1.88 17.51
N ALA A 132 0.27 2.95 18.30
CA ALA A 132 0.35 2.89 19.75
C ALA A 132 -0.79 2.04 20.33
N LYS A 133 -0.49 1.38 21.45
CA LYS A 133 -1.47 0.64 22.25
C LYS A 133 -2.21 1.68 23.08
N ASP A 134 -3.51 1.85 22.85
CA ASP A 134 -4.35 2.58 23.81
C ASP A 134 -4.44 1.70 25.07
N GLY A 135 -4.04 2.26 26.21
CA GLY A 135 -4.03 1.61 27.52
C GLY A 135 -5.41 1.52 28.16
#